data_AF-A0A1C3Y043-F1
#
_entry.id   AF-A0A1C3Y043-F1
#
_cell.length_a   1.000
_cell.length_b   1.000
_cell.length_c   1.000
_cell.angle_alpha   90.00
_cell.angle_beta   90.00
_cell.angle_gamma   90.00
#
_symmetry.space_group_name_H-M   'P 1'
#
loop_
_entity.id
_entity.type
_entity.pdbx_description
1 polymer ?
#
loop_
_entity_poly.entity_id
_entity_poly.type
_entity_poly.pdbx_seq_one_letter_code
_entity_poly.pdbx_strand_id
1 'polypeptide(L)' 'MQQHPYVGMWVTNDGRVRHELLPDNRYDEARGSRESAYRGRYEVTGTHIEYWDDTGFTADGDFVDDNTLHHGGMVLRRK' A
#
# COMPACT_ATOMS: atom_id res chain seq x y z
N MET A 1 -12.00 -14.38 5.23
CA MET A 1 -11.59 -12.96 5.17
C MET A 1 -10.32 -12.83 5.98
N GLN A 2 -9.16 -13.01 5.34
CA GLN A 2 -7.86 -12.86 6.01
C GLN A 2 -7.66 -11.36 6.23
N GLN A 3 -8.14 -10.84 7.36
CA GLN A 3 -7.86 -9.47 7.77
C GLN A 3 -6.38 -9.41 8.12
N HIS A 4 -5.55 -9.02 7.15
CA HIS A 4 -4.13 -8.80 7.39
C HIS A 4 -3.98 -7.61 8.36
N PRO A 5 -3.09 -7.68 9.36
CA PRO A 5 -2.92 -6.61 10.36
C PRO A 5 -2.48 -5.27 9.75
N TYR A 6 -2.01 -5.30 8.50
CA TYR A 6 -1.52 -4.16 7.73
C TYR A 6 -2.63 -3.35 7.03
N VAL A 7 -3.88 -3.83 7.04
CA VAL A 7 -5.04 -3.06 6.53
C VAL A 7 -5.12 -1.72 7.26
N GLY A 8 -5.25 -0.63 6.49
CA GLY A 8 -5.20 0.72 7.02
C GLY A 8 -4.59 1.72 6.05
N MET A 9 -4.44 2.95 6.54
CA MET A 9 -3.92 4.06 5.76
C MET A 9 -2.42 4.21 5.99
N TRP A 10 -1.67 4.21 4.91
CA TRP A 10 -0.23 4.39 4.85
C TRP A 10 0.07 5.72 4.17
N VAL A 11 1.00 6.49 4.68
CA VAL A 11 1.26 7.85 4.21
C VAL A 11 2.75 8.09 4.21
N THR A 12 3.29 8.72 3.17
CA THR A 12 4.70 9.13 3.21
C THR A 12 4.93 10.17 4.30
N ASN A 13 6.17 10.27 4.79
CA ASN A 13 6.53 11.18 5.88
C ASN A 13 6.19 12.66 5.58
N ASP A 14 6.17 13.02 4.30
CA ASP A 14 5.84 14.37 3.81
C ASP A 14 4.33 14.57 3.55
N GLY A 15 3.50 13.53 3.73
CA GLY A 15 2.05 13.59 3.55
C GLY A 15 1.58 13.70 2.10
N ARG A 16 2.50 13.68 1.12
CA ARG A 16 2.19 13.82 -0.31
C ARG A 16 1.57 12.58 -0.94
N VAL A 17 1.85 11.39 -0.41
CA VAL A 17 1.31 10.13 -0.94
C VAL A 17 0.58 9.41 0.18
N ARG A 18 -0.64 8.99 -0.10
CA ARG A 18 -1.52 8.25 0.79
C ARG A 18 -1.89 6.94 0.10
N HIS A 19 -1.52 5.83 0.68
CA HIS A 19 -1.77 4.49 0.20
C HIS A 19 -2.66 3.77 1.21
N GLU A 20 -3.85 3.39 0.81
CA GLU A 20 -4.85 2.79 1.67
C GLU A 20 -5.02 1.32 1.30
N LEU A 21 -4.70 0.43 2.25
CA LEU A 21 -4.93 -1.00 2.13
C LEU A 21 -6.33 -1.32 2.66
N LEU A 22 -7.20 -1.80 1.78
CA LEU A 22 -8.60 -2.15 2.07
C LEU A 22 -8.71 -3.62 2.50
N PRO A 23 -9.67 -3.96 3.38
CA PRO A 23 -9.87 -5.33 3.87
C PRO A 23 -10.27 -6.35 2.79
N ASP A 24 -10.69 -5.88 1.61
CA ASP A 24 -11.01 -6.70 0.43
C ASP A 24 -9.79 -7.11 -0.41
N ASN A 25 -8.56 -7.00 0.13
CA ASN A 25 -7.30 -7.24 -0.60
C ASN A 25 -7.11 -6.28 -1.78
N ARG A 26 -7.62 -5.07 -1.64
CA ARG A 26 -7.54 -3.99 -2.63
C ARG A 26 -6.75 -2.83 -2.05
N TYR A 27 -5.96 -2.15 -2.86
CA TYR A 27 -5.28 -0.93 -2.43
C TYR A 27 -5.75 0.27 -3.24
N ASP A 28 -5.66 1.45 -2.64
CA ASP A 28 -5.89 2.74 -3.27
C ASP A 28 -4.75 3.70 -2.92
N GLU A 29 -4.02 4.18 -3.93
CA GLU A 29 -2.96 5.16 -3.76
C GLU A 29 -3.41 6.52 -4.31
N ALA A 30 -3.51 7.51 -3.43
CA ALA A 30 -3.68 8.91 -3.75
C ALA A 30 -2.34 9.67 -3.66
N ARG A 31 -2.08 10.54 -4.63
CA ARG A 31 -0.89 11.40 -4.65
C ARG A 31 -1.28 12.87 -4.78
N GLY A 32 -1.04 13.65 -3.73
CA GLY A 32 -1.31 15.09 -3.68
C GLY A 32 -2.78 15.40 -3.98
N SER A 33 -3.03 16.10 -5.08
CA SER A 33 -4.38 16.46 -5.54
C SER A 33 -5.07 15.37 -6.37
N ARG A 34 -4.37 14.28 -6.70
CA ARG A 34 -4.92 13.16 -7.46
C ARG A 34 -5.32 12.05 -6.51
N GLU A 35 -6.60 12.04 -6.15
CA GLU A 35 -7.25 10.95 -5.43
C GLU A 35 -7.28 9.70 -6.32
N SER A 36 -7.01 8.51 -5.75
CA SER A 36 -7.03 7.23 -6.47
C SER A 36 -6.18 7.21 -7.75
N ALA A 37 -4.92 7.67 -7.65
CA ALA A 37 -3.96 7.63 -8.75
C ALA A 37 -3.68 6.20 -9.22
N TYR A 38 -3.55 5.25 -8.29
CA TYR A 38 -3.36 3.82 -8.57
C TYR A 38 -4.27 2.97 -7.71
N ARG A 39 -4.78 1.88 -8.28
CA ARG A 39 -5.72 0.97 -7.62
C ARG A 39 -5.51 -0.43 -8.16
N GLY A 40 -5.54 -1.39 -7.27
CA GLY A 40 -5.41 -2.78 -7.67
C GLY A 40 -5.69 -3.72 -6.52
N ARG A 41 -5.25 -4.97 -6.70
CA ARG A 41 -5.23 -5.97 -5.64
C ARG A 41 -3.84 -6.06 -5.02
N TYR A 42 -3.77 -6.51 -3.79
CA TYR A 42 -2.51 -6.83 -3.13
C TYR A 42 -2.59 -8.18 -2.42
N GLU A 43 -1.44 -8.74 -2.08
CA GLU A 43 -1.31 -10.00 -1.35
C GLU A 43 -0.12 -9.89 -0.41
N VAL A 44 -0.29 -10.33 0.84
CA VAL A 44 0.76 -10.23 1.85
C VAL A 44 1.24 -11.62 2.23
N THR A 45 2.54 -11.84 2.06
CA THR A 45 3.24 -13.07 2.41
C THR A 45 4.28 -12.76 3.48
N GLY A 46 3.90 -12.99 4.75
CA GLY A 46 4.75 -12.68 5.90
C GLY A 46 4.95 -11.19 6.09
N THR A 47 6.13 -10.68 5.71
CA THR A 47 6.48 -9.26 5.70
C THR A 47 6.57 -8.69 4.29
N HIS A 48 6.41 -9.50 3.25
CA HIS A 48 6.41 -9.05 1.86
C HIS A 48 4.99 -8.80 1.37
N ILE A 49 4.78 -7.77 0.56
CA ILE A 49 3.51 -7.45 -0.07
C ILE A 49 3.68 -7.28 -1.57
N GLU A 50 2.90 -8.04 -2.33
CA GLU A 50 2.83 -7.94 -3.77
C GLU A 50 1.56 -7.20 -4.16
N TYR A 51 1.66 -6.39 -5.21
CA TYR A 51 0.59 -5.58 -5.76
C TYR A 51 0.40 -5.92 -7.23
N TRP A 52 -0.86 -6.04 -7.64
CA TRP A 52 -1.26 -6.16 -9.04
C TRP A 52 -2.26 -5.05 -9.34
N ASP A 53 -1.82 -4.09 -10.14
CA ASP A 53 -2.65 -3.01 -10.63
C ASP A 53 -3.57 -3.52 -11.76
N ASP A 54 -4.78 -2.94 -11.87
CA ASP A 54 -5.75 -3.30 -12.90
C ASP A 54 -5.22 -3.00 -14.33
N THR A 55 -4.20 -2.14 -14.47
CA THR A 55 -3.52 -1.85 -15.74
C THR A 55 -2.52 -2.93 -16.19
N GLY A 56 -2.26 -3.95 -15.36
CA GLY A 56 -1.30 -5.02 -15.64
C GLY A 56 0.12 -4.73 -15.15
N PHE A 57 0.32 -3.69 -14.34
CA PHE A 57 1.57 -3.45 -13.64
C PHE A 57 1.62 -4.24 -12.32
N THR A 58 2.77 -4.83 -12.02
CA THR A 58 3.02 -5.48 -10.73
C THR A 58 4.03 -4.66 -9.95
N ALA A 59 3.78 -4.48 -8.66
CA ALA A 59 4.70 -3.83 -7.76
C ALA A 59 4.91 -4.68 -6.51
N ASP A 60 6.03 -4.49 -5.86
CA ASP A 60 6.38 -5.16 -4.62
C ASP A 60 6.61 -4.15 -3.49
N GLY A 61 6.61 -4.66 -2.27
CA GLY A 61 6.96 -3.91 -1.09
C GLY A 61 7.23 -4.81 0.09
N ASP A 62 7.88 -4.25 1.10
CA ASP A 62 8.28 -4.96 2.30
C ASP A 62 7.91 -4.15 3.54
N PHE A 63 7.19 -4.78 4.47
CA PHE A 63 6.97 -4.26 5.81
C PHE A 63 8.25 -4.44 6.61
N VAL A 64 8.94 -3.32 6.87
CA VAL A 64 10.16 -3.30 7.70
C VAL A 64 9.77 -3.30 9.18
N ASP A 65 8.65 -2.65 9.52
CA ASP A 65 8.08 -2.58 10.86
C ASP A 65 6.54 -2.64 10.79
N ASP A 66 5.88 -2.76 11.94
CA ASP A 66 4.40 -2.72 12.06
C ASP A 66 3.78 -1.42 11.50
N ASN A 67 4.57 -0.35 11.46
CA ASN A 67 4.17 0.97 10.99
C ASN A 67 5.01 1.48 9.80
N THR A 68 5.89 0.67 9.21
CA THR A 68 6.78 1.08 8.11
C THR A 68 6.68 0.12 6.93
N LEU A 69 6.22 0.63 5.79
CA LEU A 69 6.14 -0.09 4.52
C LEU A 69 7.12 0.55 3.51
N HIS A 70 8.03 -0.26 2.98
CA HIS A 70 8.89 0.11 1.87
C HIS A 70 8.24 -0.35 0.57
N HIS A 71 7.93 0.57 -0.33
CA HIS A 71 7.25 0.26 -1.58
C HIS A 71 7.80 1.15 -2.71
N GLY A 72 8.32 0.55 -3.78
CA GLY A 72 8.80 1.28 -4.96
C GLY A 72 9.86 2.36 -4.64
N GLY A 73 10.71 2.13 -3.64
CA GLY A 73 11.71 3.10 -3.16
C GLY A 73 11.15 4.22 -2.27
N MET A 74 9.87 4.19 -1.93
CA MET A 74 9.23 5.11 -0.99
C MET A 74 9.04 4.42 0.36
N VAL A 75 9.10 5.22 1.43
CA VAL A 75 8.79 4.77 2.79
C VAL A 75 7.43 5.35 3.18
N LEU A 76 6.46 4.48 3.39
CA LEU A 76 5.14 4.82 3.87
C LEU A 76 5.03 4.43 5.34
N ARG A 77 4.36 5.28 6.12
CA ARG A 77 4.06 5.06 7.52
C ARG A 77 2.58 4.87 7.75
N ARG A 78 2.24 3.94 8.64
CA ARG A 78 0.85 3.76 9.08
C ARG A 78 0.35 5.02 9.81
N LYS A 79 -0.86 5.46 9.49
CA LYS A 79 -1.56 6.59 10.13
C LYS A 79 -2.44 6.12 11.28
#